data_AF-A0A0F8HEU5-F1
#
_entry.id   AF-A0A0F8HEU5-F1
#
_cell.length_a   1.000
_cell.length_b   1.000
_cell.length_c   1.000
_cell.angle_alpha   90.00
_cell.angle_beta   90.00
_cell.angle_gamma   90.00
#
_symmetry.space_group_name_H-M   'P 1'
#
loop_
_entity.id
_entity.type
_entity.pdbx_description
1 polymer ?
#
loop_
_entity_poly.entity_id
_entity_poly.type
_entity_poly.pdbx_seq_one_letter_code
_entity_poly.pdbx_strand_id
1 'polypeptide(L)'
;MIKNKIGIGTLILLILLVVMALIPAVSAQEEKDYSVTTENAFKHANANMISFIAAGTPGFENWTGASVDPNPLELYDINGKKLFFRFSVYKENKLIDTIDVCADKTLGPSIYDIVFDPEPYKATEAMKKSIEIAKSEYSDGKIKSTNLVVYSYPRIGAMTVVKDKTTGIEHRIFVDAYSLNEVEDKPATETEPGIWSMYDKILTNGKENNLKEWQKSDELAKSIEQAAANKGVNINAAVTEENIKKLSDEGVVKSSFTGKILDINGIGQERDVFCGPACIRMVCKYYNQPTPIPTQDTIYRGDGLWNWNPASIYTSGLSANDVVVWATYRWGKTGTIASVASILNSRIKT
;
A
#
# COMPACT_ATOMS: atom_id res chain seq x y z
N MET A 1 -54.54 23.93 -77.73
CA MET A 1 -53.12 24.30 -77.50
C MET A 1 -52.67 23.59 -76.24
N ILE A 2 -52.11 22.37 -76.32
CA ILE A 2 -50.70 22.03 -76.58
C ILE A 2 -49.74 22.43 -75.44
N LYS A 3 -49.12 21.37 -74.89
CA LYS A 3 -47.86 21.19 -74.14
C LYS A 3 -47.91 21.32 -72.60
N ASN A 4 -47.84 20.23 -71.83
CA ASN A 4 -46.74 19.26 -71.59
C ASN A 4 -45.54 19.81 -70.80
N LYS A 5 -45.40 19.28 -69.56
CA LYS A 5 -44.29 18.45 -69.03
C LYS A 5 -43.56 18.95 -67.77
N ILE A 6 -43.70 18.12 -66.73
CA ILE A 6 -42.66 17.44 -65.92
C ILE A 6 -41.78 18.29 -64.99
N GLY A 7 -41.84 17.93 -63.71
CA GLY A 7 -40.78 18.19 -62.73
C GLY A 7 -41.19 17.77 -61.32
N ILE A 8 -41.54 16.50 -61.09
CA ILE A 8 -41.59 15.94 -59.73
C ILE A 8 -40.14 15.77 -59.27
N GLY A 9 -39.66 16.79 -58.55
CA GLY A 9 -38.40 16.77 -57.81
C GLY A 9 -38.69 16.62 -56.33
N THR A 10 -38.59 15.39 -55.85
CA THR A 10 -38.38 15.03 -54.45
C THR A 10 -37.22 15.84 -53.85
N LEU A 11 -37.49 16.71 -52.88
CA LEU A 11 -36.81 16.75 -51.57
C LEU A 11 -37.41 17.87 -50.70
N ILE A 12 -38.39 17.53 -49.88
CA ILE A 12 -38.72 18.33 -48.69
C ILE A 12 -37.62 17.99 -47.68
N LEU A 13 -36.62 18.87 -47.55
CA LEU A 13 -35.68 18.83 -46.45
C LEU A 13 -35.38 20.26 -45.98
N LEU A 14 -35.49 20.46 -44.66
CA LEU A 14 -34.96 21.57 -43.86
C LEU A 14 -35.85 22.82 -43.66
N ILE A 15 -36.98 22.62 -42.98
CA ILE A 15 -37.41 23.56 -41.92
C ILE A 15 -37.74 22.73 -40.67
N LEU A 16 -36.73 22.53 -39.82
CA LEU A 16 -36.90 22.11 -38.41
C LEU A 16 -35.69 22.62 -37.63
N LEU A 17 -35.64 23.95 -37.49
CA LEU A 17 -34.90 24.62 -36.45
C LEU A 17 -35.89 25.06 -35.39
N VAL A 18 -35.47 24.95 -34.13
CA VAL A 18 -36.17 25.33 -32.89
C VAL A 18 -37.09 24.22 -32.34
N VAL A 19 -36.50 23.20 -31.70
CA VAL A 19 -36.46 23.03 -30.23
C VAL A 19 -35.34 22.00 -29.93
N MET A 20 -34.09 22.46 -29.93
CA MET A 20 -33.09 21.78 -29.10
C MET A 20 -33.21 22.42 -27.73
N ALA A 21 -33.95 21.77 -26.84
CA ALA A 21 -33.71 21.96 -25.42
C ALA A 21 -32.21 21.66 -25.23
N LEU A 22 -31.46 22.68 -24.82
CA LEU A 22 -30.11 22.50 -24.30
C LEU A 22 -30.24 21.58 -23.09
N ILE A 23 -30.07 20.28 -23.33
CA ILE A 23 -29.76 19.32 -22.27
C ILE A 23 -28.46 19.85 -21.66
N PRO A 24 -28.41 20.17 -20.36
CA PRO A 24 -27.15 20.43 -19.71
C PRO A 24 -26.30 19.16 -19.82
N ALA A 25 -25.35 19.16 -20.73
CA ALA A 25 -24.32 18.15 -20.84
C ALA A 25 -23.29 18.37 -19.73
N VAL A 26 -23.66 18.09 -18.48
CA VAL A 26 -22.74 17.70 -17.42
C VAL A 26 -23.53 16.80 -16.48
N SER A 27 -23.60 15.50 -16.78
CA SER A 27 -23.72 14.53 -15.70
C SER A 27 -22.42 14.62 -14.91
N ALA A 28 -22.34 15.56 -13.97
CA ALA A 28 -21.39 15.49 -12.89
C ALA A 28 -21.82 14.27 -12.09
N GLN A 29 -21.31 13.10 -12.47
CA GLN A 29 -21.31 11.96 -11.60
C GLN A 29 -20.54 12.43 -10.37
N GLU A 30 -21.23 12.57 -9.23
CA GLU A 30 -20.60 12.99 -7.97
C GLU A 30 -19.30 12.19 -7.83
N GLU A 31 -18.17 12.90 -7.80
CA GLU A 31 -16.89 12.29 -7.54
C GLU A 31 -16.97 11.77 -6.11
N LYS A 32 -17.22 10.45 -5.98
CA LYS A 32 -17.38 9.82 -4.68
C LYS A 32 -16.11 10.10 -3.87
N ASP A 33 -16.28 10.71 -2.71
CA ASP A 33 -15.19 10.92 -1.77
C ASP A 33 -14.78 9.58 -1.14
N TYR A 34 -13.62 9.08 -1.57
CA TYR A 34 -13.02 7.85 -1.03
C TYR A 34 -12.02 8.13 0.09
N SER A 35 -11.88 9.38 0.53
CA SER A 35 -10.98 9.72 1.62
C SER A 35 -11.42 9.06 2.93
N VAL A 36 -10.41 8.76 3.75
CA VAL A 36 -10.55 8.22 5.10
C VAL A 36 -10.11 9.30 6.06
N THR A 37 -10.88 9.53 7.12
CA THR A 37 -10.51 10.47 8.18
C THR A 37 -9.51 9.82 9.13
N THR A 38 -8.69 10.63 9.79
CA THR A 38 -7.72 10.16 10.81
C THR A 38 -8.42 9.39 11.94
N GLU A 39 -9.59 9.86 12.38
CA GLU A 39 -10.39 9.16 13.41
C GLU A 39 -10.82 7.78 12.95
N ASN A 40 -11.33 7.66 11.72
CA ASN A 40 -11.72 6.35 11.19
C ASN A 40 -10.50 5.44 11.07
N ALA A 41 -9.38 5.96 10.53
CA ALA A 41 -8.15 5.20 10.42
C ALA A 41 -7.64 4.69 11.79
N PHE A 42 -7.75 5.51 12.85
CA PHE A 42 -7.39 5.11 14.21
C PHE A 42 -8.27 3.97 14.74
N LYS A 43 -9.58 4.01 14.48
CA LYS A 43 -10.50 2.90 14.82
C LYS A 43 -10.09 1.60 14.12
N HIS A 44 -9.75 1.68 12.84
CA HIS A 44 -9.28 0.52 12.08
C HIS A 44 -7.96 -0.04 12.65
N ALA A 45 -7.01 0.81 13.05
CA ALA A 45 -5.77 0.37 13.69
C ALA A 45 -6.04 -0.37 15.01
N ASN A 46 -6.85 0.21 15.90
CA ASN A 46 -7.20 -0.39 17.19
C ASN A 46 -7.99 -1.70 17.05
N ALA A 47 -8.97 -1.73 16.14
CA ALA A 47 -9.76 -2.93 15.90
C ALA A 47 -8.89 -4.08 15.39
N ASN A 48 -7.96 -3.81 14.46
CA ASN A 48 -7.03 -4.84 13.98
C ASN A 48 -6.05 -5.28 15.07
N MET A 49 -5.55 -4.37 15.91
CA MET A 49 -4.72 -4.73 17.08
C MET A 49 -5.43 -5.72 17.99
N ILE A 50 -6.67 -5.43 18.35
CA ILE A 50 -7.51 -6.33 19.17
C ILE A 50 -7.72 -7.67 18.45
N SER A 51 -7.99 -7.63 17.14
CA SER A 51 -8.18 -8.81 16.30
C SER A 51 -6.98 -9.76 16.35
N PHE A 52 -5.78 -9.23 16.11
CA PHE A 52 -4.55 -10.04 16.10
C PHE A 52 -4.23 -10.63 17.48
N ILE A 53 -4.40 -9.86 18.55
CA ILE A 53 -4.15 -10.35 19.92
C ILE A 53 -5.14 -11.45 20.29
N ALA A 54 -6.44 -11.24 20.09
CA ALA A 54 -7.48 -12.20 20.45
C ALA A 54 -7.43 -13.49 19.61
N ALA A 55 -6.97 -13.40 18.37
CA ALA A 55 -6.70 -14.55 17.52
C ALA A 55 -5.44 -15.32 17.92
N GLY A 56 -4.60 -14.77 18.81
CA GLY A 56 -3.30 -15.35 19.15
C GLY A 56 -2.38 -15.42 17.93
N THR A 57 -2.41 -14.40 17.07
CA THR A 57 -1.67 -14.41 15.82
C THR A 57 -0.16 -14.38 16.11
N PRO A 58 0.63 -15.31 15.54
CA PRO A 58 2.08 -15.34 15.75
C PRO A 58 2.74 -14.00 15.37
N GLY A 59 3.64 -13.52 16.22
CA GLY A 59 4.37 -12.25 16.02
C GLY A 59 3.72 -11.04 16.70
N PHE A 60 2.51 -11.16 17.23
CA PHE A 60 1.78 -10.09 17.91
C PHE A 60 1.71 -10.27 19.43
N GLU A 61 2.51 -11.16 20.00
CA GLU A 61 2.49 -11.49 21.43
C GLU A 61 2.82 -10.25 22.29
N ASN A 62 3.63 -9.34 21.76
CA ASN A 62 4.06 -8.12 22.45
C ASN A 62 3.00 -7.01 22.48
N TRP A 63 1.89 -7.14 21.75
CA TRP A 63 0.85 -6.10 21.67
C TRP A 63 -0.08 -6.05 22.88
N THR A 64 -0.11 -7.11 23.70
CA THR A 64 -0.83 -7.06 24.97
C THR A 64 -0.20 -6.02 25.89
N GLY A 65 -1.00 -5.06 26.36
CA GLY A 65 -0.55 -3.90 27.12
C GLY A 65 0.01 -2.75 26.27
N ALA A 66 0.03 -2.89 24.94
CA ALA A 66 0.40 -1.81 24.03
C ALA A 66 -0.79 -0.89 23.72
N SER A 67 -0.48 0.28 23.17
CA SER A 67 -1.46 1.27 22.69
C SER A 67 -1.01 1.88 21.37
N VAL A 68 -1.98 2.17 20.51
CA VAL A 68 -1.78 2.97 19.30
C VAL A 68 -1.80 4.45 19.68
N ASP A 69 -0.79 5.21 19.28
CA ASP A 69 -0.78 6.68 19.41
C ASP A 69 -1.81 7.28 18.45
N PRO A 70 -2.81 8.06 18.89
CA PRO A 70 -3.85 8.61 18.03
C PRO A 70 -3.37 9.65 17.00
N ASN A 71 -2.11 10.08 17.07
CA ASN A 71 -1.54 11.08 16.17
C ASN A 71 -0.64 10.42 15.11
N PRO A 72 -1.19 10.01 13.95
CA PRO A 72 -0.38 9.36 12.93
C PRO A 72 0.46 10.37 12.16
N LEU A 73 1.53 9.87 11.56
CA LEU A 73 2.21 10.56 10.47
C LEU A 73 1.44 10.35 9.16
N GLU A 74 1.25 11.42 8.41
CA GLU A 74 0.64 11.35 7.09
C GLU A 74 1.72 11.07 6.04
N LEU A 75 1.57 9.96 5.33
CA LEU A 75 2.45 9.57 4.23
C LEU A 75 1.73 9.80 2.91
N TYR A 76 2.42 10.44 1.97
CA TYR A 76 1.88 10.81 0.68
C TYR A 76 2.51 10.01 -0.45
N ASP A 77 1.77 9.87 -1.54
CA ASP A 77 2.32 9.48 -2.82
C ASP A 77 3.08 10.66 -3.45
N ILE A 78 3.95 10.35 -4.40
CA ILE A 78 4.72 11.33 -5.17
C ILE A 78 3.83 12.27 -6.00
N ASN A 79 2.57 11.89 -6.25
CA ASN A 79 1.56 12.73 -6.90
C ASN A 79 0.82 13.68 -5.92
N GLY A 80 1.17 13.66 -4.63
CA GLY A 80 0.59 14.53 -3.60
C GLY A 80 -0.71 14.01 -2.97
N LYS A 81 -1.20 12.83 -3.36
CA LYS A 81 -2.33 12.18 -2.68
C LYS A 81 -1.88 11.47 -1.41
N LYS A 82 -2.68 11.52 -0.35
CA LYS A 82 -2.38 10.79 0.89
C LYS A 82 -2.48 9.28 0.64
N LEU A 83 -1.47 8.53 1.04
CA LEU A 83 -1.44 7.07 0.98
C LEU A 83 -1.88 6.49 2.31
N PHE A 84 -1.21 6.90 3.39
CA PHE A 84 -1.35 6.25 4.69
C PHE A 84 -1.43 7.24 5.84
N PHE A 85 -2.16 6.82 6.87
CA PHE A 85 -1.95 7.25 8.24
C PHE A 85 -1.07 6.20 8.91
N ARG A 86 0.19 6.55 9.18
CA ARG A 86 1.13 5.68 9.92
C ARG A 86 1.00 5.94 11.41
N PHE A 87 0.38 5.01 12.11
CA PHE A 87 0.25 5.06 13.56
C PHE A 87 1.44 4.38 14.24
N SER A 88 1.90 4.96 15.35
CA SER A 88 2.92 4.36 16.20
C SER A 88 2.29 3.47 17.26
N VAL A 89 2.88 2.30 17.52
CA VAL A 89 2.46 1.39 18.59
C VAL A 89 3.49 1.44 19.70
N TYR A 90 3.04 1.80 20.90
CA TYR A 90 3.88 1.91 22.08
C TYR A 90 3.52 0.85 23.12
N LYS A 91 4.54 0.30 23.76
CA LYS A 91 4.42 -0.46 25.01
C LYS A 91 5.45 0.05 25.99
N GLU A 92 5.00 0.39 27.21
CA GLU A 92 5.89 0.91 28.25
C GLU A 92 6.76 2.10 27.78
N ASN A 93 6.14 3.03 27.03
CA ASN A 93 6.79 4.20 26.39
C ASN A 93 7.88 3.88 25.35
N LYS A 94 8.03 2.61 24.95
CA LYS A 94 8.92 2.20 23.86
C LYS A 94 8.10 2.01 22.58
N LEU A 95 8.55 2.61 21.48
CA LEU A 95 8.03 2.31 20.14
C LEU A 95 8.37 0.86 19.83
N ILE A 96 7.35 0.03 19.65
CA ILE A 96 7.54 -1.38 19.30
C ILE A 96 7.24 -1.61 17.82
N ASP A 97 6.21 -0.98 17.25
CA ASP A 97 5.78 -1.25 15.88
C ASP A 97 5.11 0.00 15.27
N THR A 98 4.85 -0.03 13.95
CA THR A 98 3.96 0.94 13.28
C THR A 98 2.91 0.24 12.44
N ILE A 99 1.73 0.85 12.34
CA ILE A 99 0.59 0.37 11.55
C ILE A 99 0.26 1.40 10.48
N ASP A 100 0.33 1.00 9.21
CA ASP A 100 -0.08 1.83 8.07
C ASP A 100 -1.53 1.55 7.72
N VAL A 101 -2.38 2.57 7.88
CA VAL A 101 -3.80 2.51 7.52
C VAL A 101 -4.03 3.33 6.25
N CYS A 102 -4.67 2.74 5.25
CA CYS A 102 -4.98 3.40 3.98
C CYS A 102 -5.81 4.68 4.21
N ALA A 103 -5.35 5.80 3.64
CA ALA A 103 -6.02 7.09 3.68
C ALA A 103 -7.09 7.24 2.59
N ASP A 104 -7.17 6.29 1.66
CA ASP A 104 -8.16 6.23 0.58
C ASP A 104 -8.66 4.78 0.43
N LYS A 105 -9.98 4.62 0.36
CA LYS A 105 -10.66 3.31 0.30
C LYS A 105 -10.34 2.52 -0.97
N THR A 106 -9.86 3.20 -2.01
CA THR A 106 -9.48 2.58 -3.28
C THR A 106 -8.11 1.89 -3.24
N LEU A 107 -7.37 2.02 -2.14
CA LEU A 107 -6.07 1.37 -1.96
C LEU A 107 -6.17 -0.10 -1.53
N GLY A 108 -7.35 -0.55 -1.10
CA GLY A 108 -7.62 -1.96 -0.76
C GLY A 108 -8.02 -2.15 0.70
N PRO A 109 -7.50 -3.17 1.40
CA PRO A 109 -7.82 -3.39 2.81
C PRO A 109 -7.39 -2.19 3.66
N SER A 110 -8.04 -2.03 4.83
CA SER A 110 -7.78 -0.85 5.66
C SER A 110 -6.36 -0.79 6.20
N ILE A 111 -5.80 -1.93 6.62
CA ILE A 111 -4.40 -2.04 7.05
C ILE A 111 -3.57 -2.44 5.83
N TYR A 112 -2.61 -1.60 5.47
CA TYR A 112 -1.70 -1.86 4.36
C TYR A 112 -0.45 -2.61 4.82
N ASP A 113 0.18 -2.12 5.88
CA ASP A 113 1.43 -2.68 6.40
C ASP A 113 1.51 -2.59 7.93
N ILE A 114 2.29 -3.49 8.51
CA ILE A 114 2.68 -3.48 9.92
C ILE A 114 4.19 -3.71 9.97
N VAL A 115 4.93 -2.73 10.49
CA VAL A 115 6.39 -2.78 10.57
C VAL A 115 6.80 -3.06 12.00
N PHE A 116 7.55 -4.15 12.20
CA PHE A 116 7.99 -4.59 13.53
C PHE A 116 9.39 -4.10 13.91
N ASP A 117 9.53 -3.54 15.12
CA ASP A 117 10.60 -2.62 15.55
C ASP A 117 11.14 -1.77 14.40
N PRO A 118 10.39 -0.74 13.98
CA PRO A 118 10.74 0.08 12.83
C PRO A 118 12.04 0.84 13.08
N GLU A 119 12.85 0.99 12.03
CA GLU A 119 13.98 1.90 12.04
C GLU A 119 13.47 3.35 12.18
N PRO A 120 14.01 4.14 13.12
CA PRO A 120 13.67 5.55 13.21
C PRO A 120 14.12 6.32 11.97
N TYR A 121 13.25 7.16 11.41
CA TYR A 121 13.60 8.08 10.33
C TYR A 121 13.49 9.54 10.78
N LYS A 122 14.20 10.41 10.07
CA LYS A 122 14.45 11.81 10.42
C LYS A 122 13.57 12.74 9.58
N ALA A 123 12.25 12.62 9.74
CA ALA A 123 11.27 13.32 8.91
C ALA A 123 11.49 14.84 8.85
N THR A 124 11.64 15.50 10.01
CA THR A 124 11.84 16.95 10.09
C THR A 124 13.15 17.39 9.44
N GLU A 125 14.23 16.63 9.61
CA GLU A 125 15.54 16.95 9.03
C GLU A 125 15.52 16.77 7.50
N ALA A 126 14.89 15.69 7.01
CA ALA A 126 14.72 15.46 5.59
C ALA A 126 13.89 16.57 4.92
N MET A 127 12.77 16.97 5.54
CA MET A 127 11.95 18.09 5.05
C MET A 127 12.68 19.42 5.04
N LYS A 128 13.46 19.69 6.10
CA LYS A 128 14.29 20.90 6.15
C LYS A 128 15.32 20.90 5.02
N LYS A 129 16.01 19.77 4.84
CA LYS A 129 17.03 19.62 3.79
C LYS A 129 16.43 19.72 2.39
N SER A 130 15.26 19.14 2.12
CA SER A 130 14.61 19.25 0.81
C SER A 130 14.20 20.70 0.49
N ILE A 131 13.75 21.47 1.49
CA ILE A 131 13.47 22.90 1.36
C ILE A 131 14.74 23.71 1.09
N GLU A 132 15.84 23.39 1.77
CA GLU A 132 17.14 24.07 1.58
C GLU A 132 17.69 23.84 0.17
N ILE A 133 17.67 22.60 -0.33
CA ILE A 133 18.07 22.26 -1.70
C ILE A 133 17.17 23.01 -2.71
N ALA A 134 15.84 22.96 -2.53
CA ALA A 134 14.91 23.65 -3.42
C ALA A 134 15.17 25.17 -3.50
N LYS A 135 15.49 25.82 -2.36
CA LYS A 135 15.84 27.26 -2.33
C LYS A 135 17.21 27.56 -2.91
N SER A 136 18.14 26.61 -2.87
CA SER A 136 19.47 26.77 -3.47
C SER A 136 19.40 26.66 -4.99
N GLU A 137 18.69 25.67 -5.51
CA GLU A 137 18.57 25.39 -6.94
C GLU A 137 17.59 26.34 -7.64
N TYR A 138 16.51 26.72 -6.94
CA TYR A 138 15.42 27.56 -7.47
C TYR A 138 15.21 28.77 -6.55
N SER A 139 16.25 29.61 -6.43
CA SER A 139 16.30 30.73 -5.48
C SER A 139 15.18 31.76 -5.59
N ASP A 140 14.59 31.93 -6.78
CA ASP A 140 13.45 32.80 -7.04
C ASP A 140 12.12 32.03 -7.18
N GLY A 141 12.17 30.70 -7.08
CA GLY A 141 11.05 29.79 -7.20
C GLY A 141 10.11 29.85 -5.99
N LYS A 142 8.83 29.53 -6.23
CA LYS A 142 7.81 29.46 -5.17
C LYS A 142 7.63 28.02 -4.72
N ILE A 143 7.96 27.73 -3.46
CA ILE A 143 7.62 26.44 -2.85
C ILE A 143 6.09 26.28 -2.81
N LYS A 144 5.62 25.16 -3.37
CA LYS A 144 4.21 24.79 -3.50
C LYS A 144 3.77 23.88 -2.35
N SER A 145 4.60 22.91 -2.01
CA SER A 145 4.34 21.96 -0.93
C SER A 145 5.65 21.34 -0.43
N THR A 146 5.61 20.78 0.77
CA THR A 146 6.65 19.89 1.29
C THR A 146 5.98 18.82 2.13
N ASN A 147 6.05 17.57 1.68
CA ASN A 147 5.34 16.44 2.28
C ASN A 147 6.30 15.27 2.52
N LEU A 148 5.98 14.43 3.50
CA LEU A 148 6.65 13.14 3.68
C LEU A 148 5.99 12.15 2.71
N VAL A 149 6.78 11.56 1.81
CA VAL A 149 6.30 10.71 0.73
C VAL A 149 6.89 9.32 0.78
N VAL A 150 6.12 8.35 0.30
CA VAL A 150 6.63 7.03 -0.10
C VAL A 150 7.10 7.16 -1.55
N TYR A 151 8.39 7.44 -1.76
CA TYR A 151 8.92 7.73 -3.10
C TYR A 151 9.25 6.47 -3.91
N SER A 152 9.53 5.36 -3.22
CA SER A 152 9.85 4.06 -3.83
C SER A 152 9.61 2.97 -2.80
N TYR A 153 8.34 2.54 -2.62
CA TYR A 153 7.94 1.68 -1.51
C TYR A 153 8.91 0.52 -1.28
N PRO A 154 9.36 0.27 -0.04
CA PRO A 154 8.91 0.89 1.22
C PRO A 154 9.69 2.17 1.63
N ARG A 155 10.46 2.77 0.71
CA ARG A 155 11.31 3.94 1.04
C ARG A 155 10.50 5.21 1.23
N ILE A 156 10.84 5.94 2.29
CA ILE A 156 10.19 7.17 2.73
C ILE A 156 11.19 8.31 2.67
N GLY A 157 10.75 9.46 2.17
CA GLY A 157 11.58 10.66 2.03
C GLY A 157 10.73 11.92 2.10
N ALA A 158 11.38 13.08 2.23
CA ALA A 158 10.71 14.35 2.02
C ALA A 158 10.67 14.68 0.52
N MET A 159 9.55 15.23 0.06
CA MET A 159 9.42 15.79 -1.29
C MET A 159 9.00 17.26 -1.18
N THR A 160 9.84 18.16 -1.70
CA THR A 160 9.51 19.58 -1.87
C THR A 160 9.19 19.86 -3.33
N VAL A 161 8.01 20.40 -3.59
CA VAL A 161 7.63 20.87 -4.94
C VAL A 161 7.88 22.36 -5.02
N VAL A 162 8.67 22.80 -6.00
CA VAL A 162 8.98 24.21 -6.24
C VAL A 162 8.62 24.59 -7.67
N LYS A 163 7.90 25.70 -7.81
CA LYS A 163 7.56 26.27 -9.11
C LYS A 163 8.62 27.32 -9.47
N ASP A 164 9.43 27.03 -10.49
CA ASP A 164 10.38 27.97 -11.06
C ASP A 164 9.62 29.19 -11.58
N LYS A 165 10.10 30.38 -11.19
CA LYS A 165 9.48 31.65 -11.56
C LYS A 165 9.77 32.06 -13.00
N THR A 166 10.94 31.70 -13.53
CA THR A 166 11.40 32.02 -14.88
C THR A 166 10.68 31.17 -15.92
N THR A 167 10.65 29.85 -15.71
CA THR A 167 10.06 28.91 -16.67
C THR A 167 8.59 28.60 -16.37
N GLY A 168 8.15 28.77 -15.13
CA GLY A 168 6.84 28.34 -14.65
C GLY A 168 6.73 26.83 -14.44
N ILE A 169 7.81 26.05 -14.63
CA ILE A 169 7.85 24.60 -14.50
C ILE A 169 7.92 24.23 -13.00
N GLU A 170 7.25 23.14 -12.63
CA GLU A 170 7.34 22.57 -11.29
C GLU A 170 8.44 21.51 -11.25
N HIS A 171 9.31 21.62 -10.25
CA HIS A 171 10.38 20.68 -9.96
C HIS A 171 10.14 20.04 -8.61
N ARG A 172 10.60 18.80 -8.43
CA ARG A 172 10.47 18.04 -7.18
C ARG A 172 11.86 17.71 -6.67
N ILE A 173 12.09 18.01 -5.40
CA ILE A 173 13.32 17.69 -4.70
C ILE A 173 13.02 16.61 -3.68
N PHE A 174 13.78 15.52 -3.72
CA PHE A 174 13.61 14.39 -2.82
C PHE A 174 14.81 14.21 -1.89
N VAL A 175 14.55 13.97 -0.62
CA VAL A 175 15.55 13.64 0.38
C VAL A 175 15.12 12.41 1.16
N ASP A 176 15.92 11.35 1.14
CA ASP A 176 15.63 10.12 1.87
C ASP A 176 15.59 10.36 3.39
N ALA A 177 14.56 9.83 4.06
CA ALA A 177 14.30 10.16 5.46
C ALA A 177 15.24 9.43 6.45
N TYR A 178 15.93 8.37 6.01
CA TYR A 178 16.83 7.59 6.87
C TYR A 178 18.26 8.11 6.77
N SER A 179 18.77 8.19 5.55
CA SER A 179 20.13 8.60 5.23
C SER A 179 20.32 10.11 5.11
N LEU A 180 19.24 10.88 4.92
CA LEU A 180 19.26 12.29 4.55
C LEU A 180 19.95 12.57 3.20
N ASN A 181 20.20 11.55 2.39
CA ASN A 181 20.78 11.77 1.06
C ASN A 181 19.73 12.30 0.09
N GLU A 182 20.17 13.13 -0.85
CA GLU A 182 19.33 13.54 -1.96
C GLU A 182 19.02 12.32 -2.84
N VAL A 183 17.79 12.25 -3.33
CA VAL A 183 17.33 11.20 -4.24
C VAL A 183 17.04 11.86 -5.58
N GLU A 184 17.67 11.36 -6.62
CA GLU A 184 17.47 11.84 -7.99
C GLU A 184 16.00 11.66 -8.41
N ASP A 185 15.38 12.72 -8.93
CA ASP A 185 14.01 12.67 -9.47
C ASP A 185 13.97 11.97 -10.84
N LYS A 186 14.22 10.66 -10.83
CA LYS A 186 14.12 9.79 -12.00
C LYS A 186 13.12 8.67 -11.78
N PRO A 187 12.33 8.29 -12.79
CA PRO A 187 11.44 7.14 -12.68
C PRO A 187 12.23 5.84 -12.49
N ALA A 188 11.66 4.89 -11.76
CA ALA A 188 12.21 3.54 -11.73
C ALA A 188 12.14 2.88 -13.11
N THR A 189 13.15 2.09 -13.46
CA THR A 189 13.16 1.23 -14.65
C THR A 189 13.12 -0.24 -14.23
N GLU A 190 13.14 -1.16 -15.20
CA GLU A 190 13.22 -2.60 -14.90
C GLU A 190 14.50 -2.97 -14.15
N THR A 191 15.59 -2.24 -14.40
CA THR A 191 16.93 -2.58 -13.88
C THR A 191 17.47 -1.56 -12.88
N GLU A 192 16.88 -0.37 -12.78
CA GLU A 192 17.35 0.69 -11.89
C GLU A 192 16.26 1.15 -10.90
N PRO A 193 16.62 1.30 -9.62
CA PRO A 193 15.72 1.91 -8.65
C PRO A 193 15.48 3.37 -9.00
N GLY A 194 14.26 3.82 -8.75
CA GLY A 194 13.87 5.20 -8.94
C GLY A 194 12.55 5.49 -8.23
N ILE A 195 11.99 6.64 -8.55
CA ILE A 195 10.78 7.17 -7.97
C ILE A 195 9.57 6.61 -8.73
N TRP A 196 8.53 6.16 -8.02
CA TRP A 196 7.31 5.65 -8.65
C TRP A 196 6.06 5.83 -7.76
N SER A 197 4.91 6.01 -8.40
CA SER A 197 3.61 6.18 -7.75
C SER A 197 3.05 4.84 -7.29
N MET A 198 2.76 4.75 -6.01
CA MET A 198 2.13 3.60 -5.40
C MET A 198 0.65 3.50 -5.77
N TYR A 199 -0.03 4.65 -5.91
CA TYR A 199 -1.38 4.70 -6.46
C TYR A 199 -1.46 4.04 -7.83
N ASP A 200 -0.52 4.36 -8.73
CA ASP A 200 -0.54 3.86 -10.10
C ASP A 200 -0.36 2.33 -10.12
N LYS A 201 0.52 1.81 -9.26
CA LYS A 201 0.74 0.36 -9.13
C LYS A 201 -0.43 -0.39 -8.49
N ILE A 202 -1.08 0.19 -7.48
CA ILE A 202 -2.20 -0.46 -6.78
C ILE A 202 -3.46 -0.44 -7.65
N LEU A 203 -3.77 0.70 -8.27
CA LEU A 203 -4.98 0.86 -9.06
C LEU A 203 -4.96 0.07 -10.38
N THR A 204 -3.79 -0.39 -10.81
CA THR A 204 -3.65 -1.33 -11.94
C THR A 204 -4.45 -2.63 -11.70
N ASN A 205 -4.64 -3.06 -10.44
CA ASN A 205 -5.39 -4.29 -10.09
C ASN A 205 -6.91 -4.09 -10.01
N GLY A 206 -7.41 -2.87 -10.25
CA GLY A 206 -8.83 -2.56 -10.31
C GLY A 206 -9.43 -2.03 -9.00
N LYS A 207 -9.89 -0.78 -9.06
CA LYS A 207 -10.54 -0.05 -7.96
C LYS A 207 -11.71 -0.80 -7.30
N GLU A 208 -12.51 -1.54 -8.06
CA GLU A 208 -13.70 -2.22 -7.53
C GLU A 208 -13.37 -3.33 -6.54
N ASN A 209 -12.33 -4.11 -6.79
CA ASN A 209 -11.90 -5.16 -5.87
C ASN A 209 -11.31 -4.55 -4.60
N ASN A 210 -10.53 -3.48 -4.73
CA ASN A 210 -9.98 -2.76 -3.60
C ASN A 210 -11.08 -2.22 -2.67
N LEU A 211 -12.15 -1.66 -3.24
CA LEU A 211 -13.31 -1.19 -2.47
C LEU A 211 -14.03 -2.33 -1.73
N LYS A 212 -14.08 -3.55 -2.30
CA LYS A 212 -14.63 -4.73 -1.62
C LYS A 212 -13.76 -5.14 -0.43
N GLU A 213 -12.43 -5.11 -0.57
CA GLU A 213 -11.51 -5.41 0.53
C GLU A 213 -11.55 -4.34 1.64
N TRP A 214 -11.69 -3.07 1.26
CA TRP A 214 -11.96 -2.00 2.22
C TRP A 214 -13.25 -2.27 3.00
N GLN A 215 -14.35 -2.58 2.30
CA GLN A 215 -15.65 -2.82 2.93
C GLN A 215 -15.59 -3.97 3.95
N LYS A 216 -14.91 -5.07 3.63
CA LYS A 216 -14.69 -6.18 4.59
C LYS A 216 -13.92 -5.72 5.83
N SER A 217 -12.90 -4.88 5.64
CA SER A 217 -12.11 -4.33 6.73
C SER A 217 -12.93 -3.39 7.63
N ASP A 218 -13.81 -2.60 7.03
CA ASP A 218 -14.72 -1.67 7.72
C ASP A 218 -15.80 -2.42 8.52
N GLU A 219 -16.36 -3.48 7.95
CA GLU A 219 -17.31 -4.36 8.65
C GLU A 219 -16.66 -5.06 9.86
N LEU A 220 -15.42 -5.54 9.70
CA LEU A 220 -14.62 -6.09 10.80
C LEU A 220 -14.42 -5.05 11.91
N ALA A 221 -13.96 -3.85 11.56
CA ALA A 221 -13.68 -2.80 12.53
C ALA A 221 -14.93 -2.40 13.31
N LYS A 222 -16.06 -2.22 12.62
CA LYS A 222 -17.37 -1.92 13.23
C LYS A 222 -17.85 -3.04 14.13
N SER A 223 -17.68 -4.30 13.73
CA SER A 223 -18.06 -5.46 14.54
C SER A 223 -17.29 -5.49 15.85
N ILE A 224 -15.97 -5.24 15.82
CA ILE A 224 -15.13 -5.18 17.01
C ILE A 224 -15.49 -3.98 17.89
N GLU A 225 -15.71 -2.81 17.30
CA GLU A 225 -16.14 -1.60 18.03
C GLU A 225 -17.47 -1.84 18.77
N GLN A 226 -18.46 -2.42 18.08
CA GLN A 226 -19.75 -2.75 18.67
C GLN A 226 -19.63 -3.79 19.79
N ALA A 227 -18.83 -4.85 19.57
CA ALA A 227 -18.60 -5.88 20.58
C ALA A 227 -17.94 -5.30 21.84
N ALA A 228 -16.97 -4.42 21.67
CA ALA A 228 -16.29 -3.75 22.77
C ALA A 228 -17.22 -2.79 23.53
N ALA A 229 -18.01 -1.99 22.82
CA ALA A 229 -19.00 -1.11 23.42
C ALA A 229 -20.01 -1.89 24.28
N ASN A 230 -20.51 -3.02 23.77
CA ASN A 230 -21.43 -3.91 24.52
C ASN A 230 -20.83 -4.49 25.80
N LYS A 231 -19.49 -4.54 25.89
CA LYS A 231 -18.75 -5.04 27.06
C LYS A 231 -18.15 -3.92 27.91
N GLY A 232 -18.42 -2.65 27.59
CA GLY A 232 -17.85 -1.50 28.28
C GLY A 232 -16.32 -1.39 28.12
N VAL A 233 -15.77 -1.95 27.04
CA VAL A 233 -14.34 -1.87 26.71
C VAL A 233 -14.09 -0.70 25.77
N ASN A 234 -13.19 0.19 26.15
CA ASN A 234 -12.75 1.29 25.27
C ASN A 234 -11.59 0.82 24.38
N ILE A 235 -11.86 0.63 23.09
CA ILE A 235 -10.85 0.18 22.11
C ILE A 235 -9.82 1.24 21.75
N ASN A 236 -10.05 2.51 22.12
CA ASN A 236 -9.14 3.62 21.86
C ASN A 236 -8.08 3.80 22.96
N ALA A 237 -8.06 2.90 23.95
CA ALA A 237 -7.09 2.87 25.04
C ALA A 237 -6.16 1.66 24.91
N ALA A 238 -5.16 1.59 25.78
CA ALA A 238 -4.25 0.44 25.83
C ALA A 238 -5.03 -0.89 26.01
N VAL A 239 -4.63 -1.89 25.23
CA VAL A 239 -5.35 -3.17 25.16
C VAL A 239 -4.83 -4.09 26.26
N THR A 240 -5.52 -4.15 27.40
CA THR A 240 -5.13 -4.98 28.55
C THR A 240 -5.51 -6.45 28.36
N GLU A 241 -4.86 -7.36 29.10
CA GLU A 241 -5.24 -8.78 29.14
C GLU A 241 -6.71 -8.99 29.52
N GLU A 242 -7.21 -8.19 30.47
CA GLU A 242 -8.60 -8.23 30.90
C GLU A 242 -9.55 -7.84 29.75
N ASN A 243 -9.22 -6.80 28.99
CA ASN A 243 -10.00 -6.36 27.84
C ASN A 243 -10.01 -7.43 26.75
N ILE A 244 -8.86 -8.04 26.44
CA ILE A 244 -8.78 -9.14 25.47
C ILE A 244 -9.60 -10.33 25.90
N LYS A 245 -9.53 -10.73 27.17
CA LYS A 245 -10.32 -11.84 27.70
C LYS A 245 -11.82 -11.58 27.53
N LYS A 246 -12.29 -10.40 27.94
CA LYS A 246 -13.69 -9.96 27.76
C LYS A 246 -14.16 -10.04 26.30
N LEU A 247 -13.28 -9.73 25.35
CA LEU A 247 -13.59 -9.76 23.91
C LEU A 247 -13.45 -11.15 23.26
N SER A 248 -12.59 -12.01 23.83
CA SER A 248 -12.31 -13.36 23.29
C SER A 248 -13.32 -14.41 23.72
N ASP A 249 -13.92 -14.27 24.90
CA ASP A 249 -14.77 -15.29 25.55
C ASP A 249 -16.04 -15.63 24.74
N GLU A 250 -16.48 -14.75 23.83
CA GLU A 250 -17.69 -14.95 23.00
C GLU A 250 -17.40 -15.22 21.51
N GLY A 251 -16.13 -15.44 21.14
CA GLY A 251 -15.78 -15.80 19.77
C GLY A 251 -15.98 -14.71 18.72
N VAL A 252 -16.46 -13.52 19.08
CA VAL A 252 -16.68 -12.39 18.15
C VAL A 252 -15.39 -11.99 17.42
N VAL A 253 -14.26 -11.94 18.14
CA VAL A 253 -12.98 -11.53 17.55
C VAL A 253 -12.23 -12.71 16.90
N LYS A 254 -12.42 -13.94 17.39
CA LYS A 254 -11.84 -15.14 16.75
C LYS A 254 -12.56 -15.53 15.46
N SER A 255 -13.87 -15.27 15.36
CA SER A 255 -14.69 -15.59 14.18
C SER A 255 -14.51 -14.60 13.04
N SER A 256 -13.97 -13.41 13.33
CA SER A 256 -13.81 -12.34 12.35
C SER A 256 -12.51 -12.45 11.53
N PHE A 257 -11.55 -13.27 11.98
CA PHE A 257 -10.45 -13.74 11.15
C PHE A 257 -10.95 -14.82 10.18
N THR A 258 -11.24 -14.42 8.95
CA THR A 258 -11.68 -15.33 7.88
C THR A 258 -10.50 -15.95 7.11
N GLY A 259 -9.27 -15.60 7.48
CA GLY A 259 -8.06 -16.14 6.87
C GLY A 259 -7.86 -17.62 7.23
N LYS A 260 -7.32 -18.39 6.28
CA LYS A 260 -6.80 -19.71 6.61
C LYS A 260 -5.41 -19.52 7.21
N ILE A 261 -5.25 -19.78 8.52
CA ILE A 261 -3.92 -19.96 9.10
C ILE A 261 -3.33 -21.20 8.42
N LEU A 262 -2.27 -20.99 7.65
CA LEU A 262 -1.55 -22.10 7.05
C LEU A 262 -0.71 -22.74 8.17
N ASP A 263 -0.82 -24.06 8.32
CA ASP A 263 0.02 -24.84 9.25
C ASP A 263 1.44 -24.96 8.69
N ILE A 264 2.14 -23.81 8.68
CA ILE A 264 3.54 -23.70 8.27
C ILE A 264 4.26 -22.67 9.12
N ASN A 265 5.39 -23.07 9.66
CA ASN A 265 6.31 -22.14 10.31
C ASN A 265 6.93 -21.19 9.28
N GLY A 266 7.02 -19.91 9.63
CA GLY A 266 7.78 -18.93 8.87
C GLY A 266 9.21 -19.43 8.62
N ILE A 267 9.68 -19.25 7.40
CA ILE A 267 11.05 -19.56 6.98
C ILE A 267 11.76 -18.22 6.85
N GLY A 268 12.72 -17.95 7.73
CA GLY A 268 13.54 -16.74 7.66
C GLY A 268 14.43 -16.74 6.41
N GLN A 269 14.69 -15.57 5.85
CA GLN A 269 15.63 -15.43 4.73
C GLN A 269 17.06 -15.77 5.16
N GLU A 270 17.77 -16.56 4.36
CA GLU A 270 19.15 -16.97 4.61
C GLU A 270 20.17 -15.86 4.22
N ARG A 271 19.71 -14.86 3.46
CA ARG A 271 20.48 -13.67 3.05
C ARG A 271 19.56 -12.45 2.98
N ASP A 272 20.14 -11.25 3.07
CA ASP A 272 19.40 -9.98 3.05
C ASP A 272 18.58 -9.74 1.78
N VAL A 273 18.98 -10.40 0.67
CA VAL A 273 18.32 -10.32 -0.64
C VAL A 273 17.37 -11.50 -0.91
N PHE A 274 17.15 -12.39 0.06
CA PHE A 274 16.40 -13.65 -0.12
C PHE A 274 14.95 -13.61 0.35
N CYS A 275 14.33 -12.44 0.52
CA CYS A 275 12.92 -12.36 0.92
C CYS A 275 11.99 -13.14 -0.02
N GLY A 276 12.14 -12.96 -1.34
CA GLY A 276 11.41 -13.72 -2.36
C GLY A 276 11.65 -15.24 -2.28
N PRO A 277 12.91 -15.70 -2.35
CA PRO A 277 13.26 -17.11 -2.16
C PRO A 277 12.74 -17.75 -0.85
N ALA A 278 12.77 -17.02 0.26
CA ALA A 278 12.25 -17.48 1.55
C ALA A 278 10.73 -17.71 1.48
N CYS A 279 9.98 -16.75 0.91
CA CYS A 279 8.55 -16.88 0.67
C CYS A 279 8.22 -18.05 -0.27
N ILE A 280 8.94 -18.20 -1.38
CA ILE A 280 8.76 -19.31 -2.32
C ILE A 280 8.99 -20.64 -1.62
N ARG A 281 10.08 -20.77 -0.86
CA ARG A 281 10.39 -22.00 -0.13
C ARG A 281 9.33 -22.34 0.92
N MET A 282 8.75 -21.33 1.57
CA MET A 282 7.63 -21.52 2.49
C MET A 282 6.43 -22.11 1.75
N VAL A 283 6.05 -21.52 0.62
CA VAL A 283 4.96 -22.06 -0.22
C VAL A 283 5.26 -23.48 -0.69
N CYS A 284 6.51 -23.76 -1.12
CA CYS A 284 6.93 -25.12 -1.50
C CYS A 284 6.76 -26.12 -0.36
N LYS A 285 7.14 -25.74 0.88
CA LYS A 285 7.02 -26.60 2.05
C LYS A 285 5.56 -26.84 2.42
N TYR A 286 4.70 -25.82 2.31
CA TYR A 286 3.28 -25.95 2.61
C TYR A 286 2.57 -26.90 1.63
N TYR A 287 2.85 -26.79 0.33
CA TYR A 287 2.30 -27.71 -0.68
C TYR A 287 3.08 -29.02 -0.80
N ASN A 288 4.22 -29.15 -0.10
CA ASN A 288 5.20 -30.22 -0.28
C ASN A 288 5.60 -30.43 -1.76
N GLN A 289 5.76 -29.34 -2.51
CA GLN A 289 6.03 -29.33 -3.95
C GLN A 289 6.96 -28.16 -4.37
N PRO A 290 8.01 -28.39 -5.16
CA PRO A 290 8.45 -29.69 -5.67
C PRO A 290 9.12 -30.53 -4.56
N THR A 291 9.26 -31.84 -4.80
CA THR A 291 10.02 -32.75 -3.94
C THR A 291 11.30 -33.17 -4.68
N PRO A 292 12.51 -32.95 -4.12
CA PRO A 292 12.78 -32.30 -2.84
C PRO A 292 12.46 -30.79 -2.86
N ILE A 293 12.13 -30.24 -1.68
CA ILE A 293 11.88 -28.80 -1.51
C ILE A 293 13.20 -28.05 -1.80
N PRO A 294 13.20 -27.07 -2.71
CA PRO A 294 14.41 -26.36 -3.11
C PRO A 294 14.92 -25.45 -1.98
N THR A 295 16.23 -25.20 -1.95
CA THR A 295 16.83 -24.25 -1.00
C THR A 295 16.59 -22.82 -1.47
N GLN A 296 16.72 -21.83 -0.58
CA GLN A 296 16.59 -20.43 -0.99
C GLN A 296 17.64 -20.07 -2.04
N ASP A 297 18.86 -20.60 -1.92
CA ASP A 297 19.90 -20.41 -2.93
C ASP A 297 19.55 -21.04 -4.29
N THR A 298 18.95 -22.23 -4.32
CA THR A 298 18.55 -22.86 -5.61
C THR A 298 17.43 -22.06 -6.28
N ILE A 299 16.45 -21.60 -5.50
CA ILE A 299 15.37 -20.72 -5.97
C ILE A 299 15.97 -19.40 -6.51
N TYR A 300 16.89 -18.78 -5.78
CA TYR A 300 17.54 -17.53 -6.18
C TYR A 300 18.37 -17.69 -7.46
N ARG A 301 19.06 -18.83 -7.62
CA ARG A 301 19.80 -19.19 -8.84
C ARG A 301 18.89 -19.67 -9.97
N GLY A 302 17.58 -19.68 -9.75
CA GLY A 302 16.58 -20.00 -10.74
C GLY A 302 16.50 -21.44 -11.16
N ASP A 303 17.07 -22.38 -10.41
CA ASP A 303 17.16 -23.79 -10.83
C ASP A 303 17.69 -23.96 -12.27
N GLY A 304 18.58 -23.06 -12.72
CA GLY A 304 19.15 -23.05 -14.08
C GLY A 304 18.32 -22.32 -15.15
N LEU A 305 17.21 -21.68 -14.77
CA LEU A 305 16.35 -20.90 -15.68
C LEU A 305 16.97 -19.56 -16.09
N TRP A 306 17.86 -19.01 -15.25
CA TRP A 306 18.56 -17.77 -15.53
C TRP A 306 20.00 -17.85 -15.02
N ASN A 307 20.85 -16.99 -15.60
CA ASN A 307 22.24 -16.86 -15.23
C ASN A 307 22.47 -15.51 -14.57
N TRP A 308 23.10 -15.53 -13.41
CA TRP A 308 23.58 -14.31 -12.77
C TRP A 308 24.89 -13.88 -13.40
N ASN A 309 25.08 -12.57 -13.55
CA ASN A 309 26.42 -12.03 -13.71
C ASN A 309 27.22 -12.34 -12.43
N PRO A 310 28.37 -13.03 -12.51
CA PRO A 310 29.18 -13.38 -11.33
C PRO A 310 29.54 -12.17 -10.45
N ALA A 311 29.65 -10.97 -11.03
CA ALA A 311 29.98 -9.75 -10.31
C ALA A 311 28.79 -9.13 -9.55
N SER A 312 27.55 -9.53 -9.85
CA SER A 312 26.32 -8.97 -9.26
C SER A 312 25.44 -10.01 -8.57
N ILE A 313 25.94 -11.24 -8.42
CA ILE A 313 25.18 -12.25 -7.67
C ILE A 313 25.08 -11.84 -6.21
N TYR A 314 23.88 -11.94 -5.63
CA TYR A 314 23.56 -11.54 -4.26
C TYR A 314 23.56 -10.04 -3.97
N THR A 315 23.68 -9.17 -4.98
CA THR A 315 23.57 -7.71 -4.78
C THR A 315 22.13 -7.20 -4.81
N SER A 316 21.19 -8.00 -5.33
CA SER A 316 19.75 -7.68 -5.39
C SER A 316 18.90 -8.93 -5.22
N GLY A 317 17.62 -8.74 -4.84
CA GLY A 317 16.64 -9.83 -4.78
C GLY A 317 16.16 -10.29 -6.16
N LEU A 318 15.30 -11.31 -6.18
CA LEU A 318 14.62 -11.77 -7.40
C LEU A 318 13.62 -10.73 -7.90
N SER A 319 13.57 -10.52 -9.22
CA SER A 319 12.50 -9.72 -9.81
C SER A 319 11.17 -10.46 -9.73
N ALA A 320 10.05 -9.73 -9.79
CA ALA A 320 8.72 -10.35 -9.84
C ALA A 320 8.57 -11.28 -11.06
N ASN A 321 9.22 -10.95 -12.18
CA ASN A 321 9.21 -11.78 -13.38
C ASN A 321 9.97 -13.10 -13.17
N ASP A 322 11.14 -13.07 -12.53
CA ASP A 322 11.90 -14.30 -12.25
C ASP A 322 11.12 -15.24 -11.34
N VAL A 323 10.41 -14.68 -10.34
CA VAL A 323 9.51 -15.44 -9.47
C VAL A 323 8.40 -16.13 -10.27
N VAL A 324 7.80 -15.42 -11.24
CA VAL A 324 6.74 -15.95 -12.11
C VAL A 324 7.28 -17.04 -13.04
N VAL A 325 8.42 -16.81 -13.66
CA VAL A 325 9.09 -17.79 -14.53
C VAL A 325 9.40 -19.06 -13.74
N TRP A 326 9.99 -18.92 -12.56
CA TRP A 326 10.29 -20.04 -11.69
C TRP A 326 9.04 -20.80 -11.24
N ALA A 327 8.00 -20.09 -10.80
CA ALA A 327 6.74 -20.68 -10.37
C ALA A 327 6.06 -21.42 -11.52
N THR A 328 6.06 -20.84 -12.73
CA THR A 328 5.54 -21.50 -13.93
C THR A 328 6.28 -22.79 -14.21
N TYR A 329 7.62 -22.75 -14.19
CA TYR A 329 8.45 -23.90 -14.47
C TYR A 329 8.27 -25.02 -13.45
N ARG A 330 8.21 -24.69 -12.15
CA ARG A 330 8.15 -25.68 -11.07
C ARG A 330 6.76 -26.20 -10.77
N TRP A 331 5.72 -25.36 -10.88
CA TRP A 331 4.35 -25.70 -10.48
C TRP A 331 3.39 -25.83 -11.67
N GLY A 332 3.81 -25.50 -12.90
CA GLY A 332 2.97 -25.58 -14.10
C GLY A 332 1.84 -24.54 -14.14
N LYS A 333 1.79 -23.64 -13.16
CA LYS A 333 0.81 -22.56 -13.01
C LYS A 333 1.43 -21.44 -12.16
N THR A 334 0.96 -20.23 -12.37
CA THR A 334 1.24 -19.11 -11.46
C THR A 334 -0.05 -18.63 -10.81
N GLY A 335 0.06 -18.08 -9.61
CA GLY A 335 -0.98 -17.19 -9.09
C GLY A 335 -1.02 -15.91 -9.93
N THR A 336 -2.07 -15.11 -9.78
CA THR A 336 -2.06 -13.74 -10.27
C THR A 336 -0.97 -12.98 -9.53
N ILE A 337 -0.12 -12.23 -10.23
CA ILE A 337 0.78 -11.27 -9.58
C ILE A 337 -0.13 -10.21 -8.96
N ALA A 338 -0.50 -10.37 -7.69
CA ALA A 338 -0.98 -9.25 -6.92
C ALA A 338 0.23 -8.34 -6.72
N SER A 339 0.24 -7.14 -7.29
CA SER A 339 1.27 -6.12 -7.04
C SER A 339 1.26 -5.60 -5.59
N VAL A 340 0.54 -6.28 -4.69
CA VAL A 340 0.41 -5.95 -3.28
C VAL A 340 1.28 -6.93 -2.50
N ALA A 341 2.41 -6.45 -2.00
CA ALA A 341 3.11 -7.11 -0.92
C ALA A 341 2.25 -6.99 0.35
N SER A 342 1.22 -7.81 0.49
CA SER A 342 0.48 -7.94 1.74
C SER A 342 0.99 -9.16 2.50
N ILE A 343 1.63 -8.88 3.64
CA ILE A 343 1.94 -9.75 4.78
C ILE A 343 2.85 -10.95 4.46
N LEU A 344 4.15 -10.76 4.72
CA LEU A 344 5.08 -11.77 5.25
C LEU A 344 6.40 -11.09 5.65
N ASN A 345 6.44 -10.46 6.82
CA ASN A 345 7.71 -10.09 7.46
C ASN A 345 8.06 -11.15 8.51
N SER A 346 8.99 -12.03 8.15
CA SER A 346 9.64 -12.96 9.07
C SER A 346 10.68 -12.21 9.89
N ARG A 347 10.55 -12.22 11.22
CA ARG A 347 11.68 -11.87 12.09
C ARG A 347 12.58 -13.07 12.35
N ILE A 348 13.86 -12.82 12.13
CA ILE A 348 14.99 -13.59 12.62
C ILE A 348 15.05 -13.36 14.13
N LYS A 349 14.86 -14.43 14.93
CA LYS A 349 15.41 -14.45 16.29
C LYS A 349 16.90 -14.72 16.15
N THR A 350 17.73 -13.77 16.56
CA THR A 350 19.12 -14.07 16.96
C THR A 350 19.11 -14.67 18.35
#